data_AF-A0A208ZGH9-F1
#
_entry.id   AF-A0A208ZGH9-F1
#
_cell.length_a   1.000
_cell.length_b   1.000
_cell.length_c   1.000
_cell.angle_alpha   90.00
_cell.angle_beta   90.00
_cell.angle_gamma   90.00
#
_symmetry.space_group_name_H-M   'P 1'
#
loop_
_entity.id
_entity.type
_entity.pdbx_description
1 polymer ?
#
loop_
_entity_poly.entity_id
_entity_poly.type
_entity_poly.pdbx_seq_one_letter_code
_entity_poly.pdbx_strand_id
1 'polypeptide(L)'
;MMDSLLRTDYITDDTRKFHDLINVYPRFAAFWDGEKMDLNIRKLNAAIATMSHGEQIMAQFFVSLWLGSNGNHFDIFDAAAVLDKNELIAIAKWLADPFWP
;
A
#
# COMPACT_ATOMS: atom_id res chain seq x y z
N MET A 1 8.55 21.71 21.25
CA MET A 1 8.31 20.47 22.02
C MET A 1 6.95 19.83 21.69
N MET A 2 5.89 20.60 21.38
CA MET A 2 4.60 20.05 20.87
C MET A 2 4.69 19.43 19.45
N ASP A 3 5.55 19.94 18.56
CA ASP A 3 5.72 19.38 17.21
C ASP A 3 6.23 17.94 17.17
N SER A 4 7.02 17.52 18.16
CA SER A 4 7.60 16.17 18.15
C SER A 4 6.59 15.10 18.54
N LEU A 5 5.61 15.42 19.40
CA LEU A 5 4.57 14.48 19.82
C LEU A 5 3.51 14.31 18.73
N LEU A 6 3.04 15.42 18.14
CA LEU A 6 2.12 15.38 17.00
C LEU A 6 2.68 14.60 15.81
N ARG A 7 3.98 14.73 15.55
CA ARG A 7 4.65 14.04 14.44
C ARG A 7 4.81 12.55 14.69
N THR A 8 5.10 12.13 15.93
CA THR A 8 5.17 10.71 16.30
C THR A 8 3.78 10.06 16.30
N ASP A 9 2.76 10.74 16.84
CA ASP A 9 1.39 10.23 16.86
C ASP A 9 0.82 10.06 15.44
N TYR A 10 1.08 11.03 14.55
CA TYR A 10 0.66 10.99 13.14
C TYR A 10 1.30 9.83 12.37
N ILE A 11 2.61 9.58 12.55
CA ILE A 11 3.32 8.46 11.91
C ILE A 11 2.73 7.12 12.38
N THR A 12 2.41 6.99 13.67
CA THR A 12 1.80 5.74 14.17
C THR A 12 0.37 5.50 13.67
N ASP A 13 -0.36 6.56 13.31
CA ASP A 13 -1.72 6.45 12.78
C ASP A 13 -1.72 6.07 11.30
N ASP A 14 -0.87 6.68 10.48
CA ASP A 14 -0.76 6.37 9.05
C ASP A 14 -0.18 4.96 8.81
N THR A 15 0.79 4.55 9.63
CA THR A 15 1.26 3.15 9.65
C THR A 15 0.13 2.17 9.97
N ARG A 16 -0.74 2.50 10.94
CA ARG A 16 -1.89 1.66 11.29
C ARG A 16 -2.91 1.59 10.16
N LYS A 17 -3.25 2.73 9.54
CA LYS A 17 -4.16 2.78 8.38
C LYS A 17 -3.66 1.90 7.24
N PHE A 18 -2.35 1.87 6.99
CA PHE A 18 -1.78 0.98 5.99
C PHE A 18 -1.91 -0.49 6.36
N HIS A 19 -1.61 -0.87 7.60
CA HIS A 19 -1.78 -2.24 8.05
C HIS A 19 -3.24 -2.69 7.97
N ASP A 20 -4.18 -1.85 8.40
CA ASP A 20 -5.61 -2.13 8.29
C ASP A 20 -6.03 -2.30 6.83
N LEU A 21 -5.51 -1.46 5.92
CA LEU A 21 -5.78 -1.55 4.49
C LEU A 21 -5.21 -2.84 3.87
N ILE A 22 -3.93 -3.15 4.10
CA ILE A 22 -3.27 -4.28 3.44
C ILE A 22 -3.73 -5.64 4.00
N ASN A 23 -4.16 -5.69 5.26
CA ASN A 23 -4.68 -6.91 5.89
C ASN A 23 -6.00 -7.41 5.25
N VAL A 24 -6.74 -6.53 4.55
CA VAL A 24 -7.88 -6.93 3.70
C VAL A 24 -7.44 -7.79 2.51
N TYR A 25 -6.16 -7.74 2.14
CA TYR A 25 -5.57 -8.48 1.05
C TYR A 25 -4.44 -9.42 1.54
N PRO A 26 -4.77 -10.59 2.11
CA PRO A 26 -3.80 -11.49 2.75
C PRO A 26 -2.63 -11.90 1.84
N ARG A 27 -2.88 -11.99 0.52
CA ARG A 27 -1.83 -12.29 -0.47
C ARG A 27 -0.72 -11.24 -0.46
N PHE A 28 -1.07 -9.96 -0.30
CA PHE A 28 -0.09 -8.87 -0.26
C PHE A 28 0.46 -8.67 1.15
N ALA A 29 -0.36 -8.77 2.19
CA ALA A 29 0.07 -8.63 3.59
C ALA A 29 1.29 -9.52 3.92
N ALA A 30 1.40 -10.71 3.30
CA ALA A 30 2.53 -11.63 3.46
C ALA A 30 3.91 -11.09 3.01
N PHE A 31 3.99 -9.91 2.38
CA PHE A 31 5.24 -9.25 2.00
C PHE A 31 5.64 -8.10 2.94
N TRP A 32 4.73 -7.63 3.80
CA TRP A 32 5.00 -6.57 4.78
C TRP A 32 5.13 -7.18 6.17
N ASP A 33 6.22 -6.89 6.86
CA ASP A 33 6.44 -7.27 8.25
C ASP A 33 5.93 -6.15 9.16
N GLY A 34 4.76 -6.36 9.76
CA GLY A 34 4.13 -5.38 10.65
C GLY A 34 4.79 -5.22 12.01
N GLU A 35 5.65 -6.16 12.42
CA GLU A 35 6.44 -6.00 13.65
C GLU A 35 7.71 -5.18 13.41
N LYS A 36 8.27 -5.28 12.20
CA LYS A 36 9.54 -4.61 11.85
C LYS A 36 9.38 -3.35 11.00
N MET A 37 8.16 -3.02 10.59
CA MET A 37 7.88 -1.97 9.59
C MET A 37 8.81 -2.12 8.38
N ASP A 38 8.80 -3.30 7.76
CA ASP A 38 9.68 -3.59 6.62
C ASP A 38 8.91 -4.26 5.47
N LEU A 39 9.34 -3.97 4.25
CA LEU A 39 8.84 -4.55 3.01
C LEU A 39 9.88 -5.54 2.48
N ASN A 40 9.51 -6.83 2.39
CA ASN A 40 10.36 -7.83 1.75
C ASN A 40 10.28 -7.73 0.22
N ILE A 41 10.97 -6.72 -0.33
CA ILE A 41 10.98 -6.42 -1.78
C ILE A 41 11.49 -7.60 -2.62
N ARG A 42 12.42 -8.40 -2.10
CA ARG A 42 12.95 -9.58 -2.81
C ARG A 42 11.87 -10.64 -3.00
N LYS A 43 11.12 -10.92 -1.94
CA LYS A 43 10.00 -11.88 -1.98
C LYS A 43 8.87 -11.35 -2.86
N LEU A 44 8.56 -10.06 -2.80
CA LEU A 44 7.55 -9.43 -3.65
C LEU A 44 7.94 -9.51 -5.13
N ASN A 45 9.17 -9.13 -5.50
CA ASN A 45 9.65 -9.18 -6.88
C ASN A 45 9.61 -10.61 -7.46
N ALA A 46 9.93 -11.62 -6.66
CA ALA A 46 9.81 -13.02 -7.07
C ALA A 46 8.35 -13.43 -7.30
N ALA A 47 7.41 -12.91 -6.50
CA ALA A 47 6.00 -13.21 -6.61
C ALA A 47 5.29 -12.46 -7.76
N ILE A 48 5.72 -11.23 -8.05
CA ILE A 48 5.14 -10.37 -9.11
C ILE A 48 5.11 -11.09 -10.46
N ALA A 49 6.12 -11.89 -10.79
CA ALA A 49 6.18 -12.66 -12.03
C ALA A 49 5.03 -13.67 -12.21
N THR A 50 4.34 -14.03 -11.13
CA THR A 50 3.23 -14.99 -11.11
C THR A 50 1.88 -14.34 -10.84
N MET A 51 1.86 -13.02 -10.65
CA MET A 51 0.65 -12.25 -10.35
C MET A 51 -0.15 -11.94 -11.62
N SER A 52 -1.47 -11.91 -11.50
CA SER A 52 -2.33 -11.36 -12.55
C SER A 52 -2.06 -9.86 -12.75
N HIS A 53 -2.53 -9.29 -13.86
CA HIS A 53 -2.35 -7.85 -14.11
C HIS A 53 -2.94 -6.97 -12.99
N GLY A 54 -4.16 -7.27 -12.53
CA GLY A 54 -4.77 -6.57 -11.39
C GLY A 54 -3.96 -6.72 -10.10
N GLU A 55 -3.42 -7.92 -9.83
CA GLU A 55 -2.56 -8.13 -8.67
C GLU A 55 -1.25 -7.34 -8.75
N GLN A 56 -0.68 -7.18 -9.94
CA GLN A 56 0.50 -6.35 -10.16
C GLN A 56 0.20 -4.87 -9.91
N ILE A 57 -0.95 -4.36 -10.38
CA ILE A 57 -1.39 -2.99 -10.12
C ILE A 57 -1.58 -2.77 -8.60
N MET A 58 -2.25 -3.69 -7.90
CA MET A 58 -2.43 -3.59 -6.44
C MET A 58 -1.09 -3.66 -5.68
N ALA A 59 -0.15 -4.50 -6.12
CA ALA A 59 1.19 -4.52 -5.55
C ALA A 59 1.93 -3.19 -5.76
N GLN A 60 1.87 -2.61 -6.96
CA GLN A 60 2.46 -1.30 -7.26
C GLN A 60 1.83 -0.20 -6.40
N PHE A 61 0.51 -0.25 -6.20
CA PHE A 61 -0.22 0.66 -5.31
C PHE A 61 0.34 0.58 -3.88
N PHE A 62 0.34 -0.60 -3.27
CA PHE A 62 0.81 -0.76 -1.88
C PHE A 62 2.28 -0.39 -1.70
N VAL A 63 3.15 -0.71 -2.65
CA VAL A 63 4.56 -0.29 -2.56
C VAL A 63 4.71 1.23 -2.73
N SER A 64 3.96 1.84 -3.65
CA SER A 64 4.00 3.30 -3.83
C SER A 64 3.50 4.04 -2.58
N LEU A 65 2.47 3.51 -1.92
CA LEU A 65 2.01 3.99 -0.62
C LEU A 65 3.12 3.89 0.43
N TRP A 66 3.68 2.69 0.59
CA TRP A 66 4.68 2.38 1.62
C TRP A 66 5.96 3.20 1.47
N LEU A 67 6.40 3.45 0.24
CA LEU A 67 7.62 4.22 -0.03
C LEU A 67 7.38 5.74 -0.07
N GLY A 68 6.13 6.20 0.08
CA GLY A 68 5.79 7.62 -0.06
C GLY A 68 6.15 8.21 -1.42
N SER A 69 6.25 7.38 -2.47
CA SER A 69 6.74 7.81 -3.79
C SER A 69 6.15 6.95 -4.90
N ASN A 70 5.94 7.56 -6.07
CA ASN A 70 5.48 6.83 -7.26
C ASN A 70 6.62 6.14 -8.02
N GLY A 71 7.69 5.76 -7.33
CA GLY A 71 8.84 5.09 -7.95
C GLY A 71 8.52 3.72 -8.54
N ASN A 72 7.37 3.14 -8.15
CA ASN A 72 6.88 1.84 -8.64
C ASN A 72 5.80 1.96 -9.73
N HIS A 73 5.63 3.15 -10.31
CA HIS A 73 4.79 3.37 -11.51
C HIS A 73 3.32 2.95 -11.35
N PHE A 74 2.72 3.16 -10.19
CA PHE A 74 1.27 2.97 -10.06
C PHE A 74 0.54 3.95 -10.99
N ASP A 75 -0.31 3.41 -11.86
CA ASP A 75 -1.13 4.17 -12.81
C ASP A 75 -2.63 3.98 -12.48
N ILE A 76 -3.28 5.08 -12.12
CA ILE A 76 -4.70 5.09 -11.78
C ILE A 76 -5.61 4.79 -12.98
N PHE A 77 -5.18 5.10 -14.20
CA PHE A 77 -5.95 4.80 -15.40
C PHE A 77 -5.93 3.31 -15.72
N ASP A 78 -4.78 2.66 -15.55
CA ASP A 78 -4.66 1.20 -15.68
C ASP A 78 -5.48 0.49 -14.59
N ALA A 79 -5.39 0.99 -13.35
CA ALA A 79 -6.20 0.51 -12.23
C ALA A 79 -7.71 0.58 -12.55
N ALA A 80 -8.20 1.73 -13.05
CA ALA A 80 -9.60 1.92 -13.41
C ALA A 80 -10.09 0.98 -14.53
N ALA A 81 -9.20 0.53 -15.42
CA ALA A 81 -9.54 -0.35 -16.52
C ALA A 81 -9.57 -1.84 -16.14
N VAL A 82 -8.85 -2.24 -15.08
CA VAL A 82 -8.53 -3.65 -14.80
C VAL A 82 -9.11 -4.14 -13.48
N LEU A 83 -9.09 -3.30 -12.44
CA LEU A 83 -9.41 -3.72 -11.08
C LEU A 83 -10.89 -3.93 -10.85
N ASP A 84 -11.21 -4.77 -9.86
CA ASP A 84 -12.58 -4.98 -9.46
C ASP A 84 -13.13 -3.82 -8.62
N LYS A 85 -14.44 -3.86 -8.35
CA LYS A 85 -15.13 -2.80 -7.60
C LYS A 85 -14.56 -2.60 -6.19
N ASN A 86 -14.15 -3.67 -5.50
CA ASN A 86 -13.66 -3.58 -4.12
C ASN A 86 -12.27 -2.96 -4.07
N GLU A 87 -11.40 -3.35 -4.99
CA GLU A 87 -10.06 -2.77 -5.18
C GLU A 87 -10.15 -1.29 -5.52
N LEU A 88 -11.03 -0.91 -6.46
CA LEU A 88 -11.29 0.49 -6.80
C LEU A 88 -11.85 1.29 -5.62
N ILE A 89 -12.74 0.71 -4.81
CA ILE A 89 -13.23 1.35 -3.58
C ILE A 89 -12.08 1.59 -2.60
N ALA A 90 -11.14 0.66 -2.47
CA ALA A 90 -9.99 0.83 -1.58
C ALA A 90 -9.10 2.00 -2.04
N ILE A 91 -8.78 2.07 -3.33
CA ILE A 91 -8.03 3.19 -3.91
C ILE A 91 -8.79 4.51 -3.77
N ALA A 92 -10.10 4.53 -4.03
CA ALA A 92 -10.93 5.72 -3.90
C ALA A 92 -10.99 6.24 -2.45
N LYS A 93 -11.07 5.34 -1.46
CA LYS A 93 -11.02 5.71 -0.04
C LYS A 93 -9.68 6.35 0.32
N TRP A 94 -8.57 5.77 -0.14
CA TRP A 94 -7.25 6.37 0.06
C TRP A 94 -7.12 7.73 -0.65
N LEU A 95 -7.64 7.88 -1.88
CA LEU A 95 -7.62 9.17 -2.57
C LEU A 95 -8.40 10.27 -1.85
N ALA A 96 -9.48 9.91 -1.15
CA ALA A 96 -10.31 10.84 -0.40
C ALA A 96 -9.68 11.27 0.93
N ASP A 97 -8.86 10.41 1.54
CA ASP A 97 -8.16 10.65 2.80
C ASP A 97 -6.75 10.02 2.74
N PRO A 98 -5.80 10.70 2.05
CA PRO A 98 -4.51 10.12 1.75
C PRO A 98 -3.62 10.02 2.99
N PHE A 99 -2.92 8.90 3.10
CA PHE A 99 -1.93 8.63 4.14
C PHE A 99 -0.67 8.03 3.54
N TRP A 100 0.45 8.16 4.26
CA TRP A 100 1.74 7.58 3.94
C TRP A 100 2.41 7.06 5.22
N PRO A 101 2.64 5.73 5.34
CA PRO A 101 3.24 5.11 6.53
C PRO A 101 4.57 5.70 6.98
#